data_AF-A0A926BNH3-F1
#
_entry.id   AF-A0A926BNH3-F1
#
_cell.length_a   1.000
_cell.length_b   1.000
_cell.length_c   1.000
_cell.angle_alpha   90.00
_cell.angle_beta   90.00
_cell.angle_gamma   90.00
#
_symmetry.space_group_name_H-M   'P 1'
#
loop_
_entity.id
_entity.type
_entity.pdbx_description
1 polymer ?
#
loop_
_entity_poly.entity_id
_entity_poly.type
_entity_poly.pdbx_seq_one_letter_code
_entity_poly.pdbx_strand_id
1 'polypeptide(L)'
;MSDDAADLLDILSGEREEPAPPQSQIEWHSKIAEAVNDPFPSSPRPASRAPMSGVAVIKTTAASLKTHKIGKGNGFAAEIAATVLPLAAPVSPPADGRTSPAGEKGGVPEASGEPGSPSLPEAETPLFSTPPVRKGMGEETDKPARAREQIEKQRAALKQKEAQISALERDAAQTKRDLATLRAELDAARTARTAAEAEATNLRRRAERDAKRAKEAAAAPEPKAQPVATSTPAAPQNSVAVPLEDALRRMLRRGKYDAVSDICKEAIAGGGIKNAPAMVRGVVYALYAAALYGINEADRAADQDSRAVVAFLDAGAVTEAIEAFTRLLHQPTLLRSTLADDATLLRRLVALADRDNRAVEMLAAFGRVRIISPQGFTLLLISLRNKLGKRGAEIAATLAATAKEQSTGAGGIGADETVILPGTALSAVSPRKLAEAAESDNAAFVLRVRDALAQMRLGDPKHAALADALLLAVGEISRIAVLPYTTAPGFTPRCAIVDASNVARHNADPLASDKVSRVASLLTMRDFLFQRGFFPVVLIADATLRFQVDSKAEYLSLLARNIVRETAPNTSADETLLKEARDRDATLVSNDRFADWDADAVRRVERFGFALTPTGVALLQQ
;
A
#
# COMPACT_ATOMS: atom_id res chain seq x y z
N MET A 1 2.93 -9.46 72.33
CA MET A 1 2.52 -9.27 70.93
C MET A 1 3.77 -9.50 70.06
N SER A 2 4.44 -10.65 69.94
CA SER A 2 4.13 -12.09 70.08
C SER A 2 2.90 -12.54 69.30
N ASP A 3 3.12 -12.95 68.03
CA ASP A 3 2.81 -14.30 67.50
C ASP A 3 2.57 -14.35 65.97
N ASP A 4 2.56 -13.23 65.25
CA ASP A 4 2.16 -13.23 63.82
C ASP A 4 3.30 -13.38 62.78
N ALA A 5 4.52 -13.74 63.18
CA ALA A 5 5.66 -13.81 62.25
C ALA A 5 5.98 -15.23 61.74
N ALA A 6 5.35 -16.28 62.29
CA ALA A 6 5.64 -17.67 61.93
C ALA A 6 4.73 -18.21 60.80
N ASP A 7 3.53 -17.66 60.61
CA ASP A 7 2.56 -18.16 59.61
C ASP A 7 2.80 -17.67 58.17
N LEU A 8 3.64 -16.66 57.98
CA LEU A 8 3.88 -16.06 56.65
C LEU A 8 4.99 -16.75 55.84
N LEU A 9 5.79 -17.62 56.45
CA LEU A 9 6.86 -18.36 55.77
C LEU A 9 6.42 -19.74 55.23
N ASP A 10 5.29 -20.28 55.68
CA ASP A 10 4.74 -21.55 55.20
C ASP A 10 3.89 -21.39 53.93
N ILE A 11 3.47 -20.16 53.61
CA ILE A 11 2.71 -19.82 52.39
C ILE A 11 3.64 -19.67 51.17
N LEU A 12 4.95 -19.48 51.36
CA LEU A 12 5.90 -19.14 50.29
C LEU A 12 6.79 -20.30 49.82
N SER A 13 6.68 -21.49 50.42
CA SER A 13 7.47 -22.68 50.09
C SER A 13 6.71 -23.77 49.31
N GLY A 14 5.45 -23.52 48.96
CA GLY A 14 4.63 -24.47 48.19
C GLY A 14 5.06 -24.58 46.73
N GLU A 15 6.01 -25.48 46.44
CA GLU A 15 6.22 -26.03 45.09
C GLU A 15 4.92 -26.69 44.61
N ARG A 16 4.14 -25.96 43.82
CA ARG A 16 3.05 -26.55 43.03
C ARG A 16 3.67 -27.21 41.81
N GLU A 17 3.69 -28.53 41.79
CA GLU A 17 3.79 -29.29 40.54
C GLU A 17 2.65 -28.84 39.62
N GLU A 18 3.00 -28.24 38.47
CA GLU A 18 2.03 -27.95 37.42
C GLU A 18 1.42 -29.27 36.93
N PRO A 19 0.08 -29.41 36.92
CA PRO A 19 -0.54 -30.59 36.37
C PRO A 19 -0.24 -30.66 34.87
N ALA A 20 0.18 -31.84 34.40
CA ALA A 20 0.38 -32.11 32.99
C ALA A 20 -0.85 -31.65 32.18
N PRO A 21 -0.66 -31.03 31.00
CA PRO A 21 -1.76 -30.53 30.20
C PRO A 21 -2.74 -31.67 29.87
N PRO A 22 -4.07 -31.41 29.92
CA PRO A 22 -5.07 -32.43 29.67
C PRO A 22 -4.86 -33.05 28.28
N GLN A 23 -5.05 -34.37 28.17
CA GLN A 23 -4.85 -35.14 26.93
C GLN A 23 -5.56 -34.53 25.71
N SER A 24 -6.69 -33.84 25.91
CA SER A 24 -7.42 -33.12 24.85
C SER A 24 -6.62 -31.99 24.20
N GLN A 25 -5.68 -31.37 24.93
CA GLN A 25 -4.83 -30.28 24.43
C GLN A 25 -3.66 -30.84 23.61
N ILE A 26 -3.13 -32.00 24.00
CA ILE A 26 -2.11 -32.75 23.23
C ILE A 26 -2.72 -33.30 21.93
N GLU A 27 -3.93 -33.85 21.99
CA GLU A 27 -4.68 -34.29 20.79
C GLU A 27 -5.00 -33.12 19.85
N TRP A 28 -5.31 -31.94 20.40
CA TRP A 28 -5.56 -30.74 19.60
C TRP A 28 -4.30 -30.27 18.86
N HIS A 29 -3.14 -30.23 19.51
CA HIS A 29 -1.87 -29.88 18.87
C HIS A 29 -1.42 -30.93 17.83
N SER A 30 -1.68 -32.22 18.08
CA SER A 30 -1.39 -33.29 17.10
C SER A 30 -2.24 -33.17 15.83
N LYS A 31 -3.53 -32.86 15.96
CA LYS A 31 -4.45 -32.67 14.81
C LYS A 31 -4.08 -31.46 13.94
N ILE A 32 -3.55 -30.39 14.54
CA ILE A 32 -3.05 -29.22 13.79
C ILE A 32 -1.78 -29.57 13.00
N ALA A 33 -0.85 -30.32 13.60
CA ALA A 33 0.37 -30.75 12.92
C ALA A 33 0.11 -31.71 11.74
N GLU A 34 -0.97 -32.50 11.82
CA GLU A 34 -1.45 -33.40 10.76
C GLU A 34 -2.13 -32.61 9.61
N ALA A 35 -2.97 -31.63 9.94
CA ALA A 35 -3.66 -30.78 8.96
C ALA A 35 -2.73 -29.88 8.13
N VAL A 36 -1.55 -29.53 8.66
CA VAL A 36 -0.54 -28.72 7.96
C VAL A 36 0.23 -29.52 6.89
N ASN A 37 0.20 -30.86 6.94
CA ASN A 37 0.98 -31.73 6.05
C ASN A 37 0.14 -32.52 5.03
N ASP A 38 -1.17 -32.29 4.93
CA ASP A 38 -2.05 -33.08 4.06
C ASP A 38 -2.18 -32.48 2.64
N PRO A 39 -1.64 -33.12 1.58
CA PRO A 39 -1.93 -32.76 0.21
C PRO A 39 -3.34 -33.24 -0.17
N PHE A 40 -4.33 -32.36 0.03
CA PHE A 40 -5.72 -32.37 -0.46
C PHE A 40 -6.42 -33.73 -0.71
N PRO A 41 -7.59 -33.97 -0.09
CA PRO A 41 -8.54 -34.96 -0.61
C PRO A 41 -9.12 -34.48 -1.95
N SER A 42 -8.99 -35.31 -2.99
CA SER A 42 -9.66 -35.11 -4.27
C SER A 42 -11.19 -35.07 -4.07
N SER A 43 -11.84 -33.97 -4.45
CA SER A 43 -13.29 -33.83 -4.43
C SER A 43 -14.00 -34.97 -5.18
N PRO A 44 -15.23 -35.35 -4.76
CA PRO A 44 -16.00 -36.42 -5.39
C PRO A 44 -16.32 -36.09 -6.85
N ARG A 45 -16.01 -37.03 -7.75
CA ARG A 45 -16.35 -36.96 -9.17
C ARG A 45 -17.88 -36.89 -9.35
N PRO A 46 -18.42 -35.97 -10.18
CA PRO A 46 -19.78 -36.10 -10.66
C PRO A 46 -19.90 -37.31 -11.58
N ALA A 47 -21.05 -38.00 -11.49
CA ALA A 47 -21.32 -39.25 -12.16
C ALA A 47 -21.14 -39.19 -13.70
N SER A 48 -20.58 -40.29 -14.21
CA SER A 48 -20.33 -40.72 -15.58
C SER A 48 -21.08 -40.03 -16.75
N ARG A 49 -20.32 -39.59 -17.75
CA ARG A 49 -20.69 -39.66 -19.18
C ARG A 49 -19.51 -40.21 -20.00
N ALA A 50 -19.87 -40.96 -21.04
CA ALA A 50 -19.11 -41.98 -21.78
C ALA A 50 -17.77 -41.55 -22.43
N PRO A 51 -16.87 -42.51 -22.76
CA PRO A 51 -15.51 -42.23 -23.23
C PRO A 51 -15.47 -41.95 -24.74
N MET A 52 -14.72 -40.92 -25.12
CA MET A 52 -14.19 -40.76 -26.47
C MET A 52 -12.67 -40.94 -26.42
N SER A 53 -12.21 -41.96 -27.13
CA SER A 53 -10.82 -42.35 -27.33
C SER A 53 -10.06 -41.34 -28.19
N GLY A 54 -8.82 -41.02 -27.82
CA GLY A 54 -7.92 -40.24 -28.67
C GLY A 54 -6.57 -39.97 -28.01
N VAL A 55 -5.78 -41.02 -27.80
CA VAL A 55 -4.39 -40.92 -27.34
C VAL A 55 -3.50 -40.56 -28.53
N ALA A 56 -2.84 -39.40 -28.49
CA ALA A 56 -1.70 -39.08 -29.33
C ALA A 56 -0.47 -38.87 -28.44
N VAL A 57 0.44 -39.84 -28.49
CA VAL A 57 1.76 -39.83 -27.86
C VAL A 57 2.68 -38.93 -28.67
N ILE A 58 3.19 -37.85 -28.10
CA ILE A 58 4.32 -37.11 -28.67
C ILE A 58 5.56 -37.40 -27.82
N LYS A 59 6.51 -38.09 -28.44
CA LYS A 59 7.82 -38.44 -27.90
C LYS A 59 8.70 -37.19 -27.75
N THR A 60 9.33 -37.11 -26.59
CA THR A 60 10.52 -36.32 -26.25
C THR A 60 11.67 -36.53 -27.22
N THR A 61 12.35 -35.45 -27.59
CA THR A 61 13.74 -35.46 -28.07
C THR A 61 14.57 -34.46 -27.26
N ALA A 62 15.50 -35.01 -26.49
CA ALA A 62 16.59 -34.32 -25.83
C ALA A 62 17.86 -34.39 -26.70
N ALA A 63 18.47 -33.25 -26.98
CA ALA A 63 19.82 -33.03 -27.52
C ALA A 63 19.99 -31.50 -27.66
N SER A 64 21.08 -30.81 -27.38
CA SER A 64 22.47 -31.16 -27.11
C SER A 64 23.11 -29.89 -26.50
N LEU A 65 23.68 -29.98 -25.30
CA LEU A 65 24.43 -28.88 -24.67
C LEU A 65 25.92 -29.13 -24.94
N LYS A 66 26.46 -28.45 -25.95
CA LYS A 66 27.92 -28.36 -26.15
C LYS A 66 28.44 -27.12 -25.44
N THR A 67 29.34 -27.39 -24.51
CA THR A 67 30.22 -26.47 -23.78
C THR A 67 31.03 -25.57 -24.73
N HIS A 68 30.89 -24.24 -24.63
CA HIS A 68 31.87 -23.30 -25.18
C HIS A 68 32.76 -22.73 -24.07
N LYS A 69 34.04 -23.02 -24.24
CA LYS A 69 35.20 -22.62 -23.45
C LYS A 69 35.44 -21.11 -23.67
N ILE A 70 35.38 -20.30 -22.62
CA ILE A 70 35.70 -18.87 -22.67
C ILE A 70 37.24 -18.73 -22.72
N GLY A 71 37.74 -18.32 -23.89
CA GLY A 71 39.12 -17.89 -24.08
C GLY A 71 39.25 -16.39 -23.87
N LYS A 72 40.20 -15.99 -23.03
CA LYS A 72 40.68 -14.61 -22.87
C LYS A 72 41.32 -14.12 -24.17
N GLY A 73 41.08 -12.87 -24.56
CA GLY A 73 41.84 -12.22 -25.63
C GLY A 73 41.43 -10.77 -25.84
N ASN A 74 42.26 -9.85 -25.38
CA ASN A 74 42.19 -8.42 -25.68
C ASN A 74 42.54 -8.16 -27.16
N GLY A 75 41.88 -7.17 -27.75
CA GLY A 75 42.56 -6.19 -28.60
C GLY A 75 42.34 -6.28 -30.12
N PHE A 76 42.02 -5.10 -30.66
CA PHE A 76 42.35 -4.56 -31.97
C PHE A 76 41.31 -4.54 -33.10
N ALA A 77 41.29 -3.34 -33.70
CA ALA A 77 40.39 -2.79 -34.69
C ALA A 77 40.67 -3.27 -36.13
N ALA A 78 39.61 -3.14 -36.95
CA ALA A 78 39.57 -2.72 -38.35
C ALA A 78 40.49 -3.38 -39.41
N GLU A 79 39.88 -4.02 -40.42
CA GLU A 79 39.91 -3.61 -41.85
C GLU A 79 39.24 -4.65 -42.79
N ILE A 80 38.42 -4.14 -43.74
CA ILE A 80 38.31 -4.50 -45.18
C ILE A 80 37.88 -5.95 -45.55
N ALA A 81 37.02 -6.26 -46.54
CA ALA A 81 36.04 -5.60 -47.40
C ALA A 81 35.35 -6.68 -48.28
N ALA A 82 34.28 -6.28 -48.96
CA ALA A 82 33.71 -6.82 -50.21
C ALA A 82 32.74 -8.02 -50.17
N THR A 83 31.48 -7.78 -50.55
CA THR A 83 30.92 -8.17 -51.88
C THR A 83 29.51 -7.54 -52.14
N VAL A 84 29.48 -6.54 -53.05
CA VAL A 84 28.53 -6.24 -54.16
C VAL A 84 26.98 -6.23 -53.99
N LEU A 85 26.39 -5.00 -53.98
CA LEU A 85 25.32 -4.34 -54.81
C LEU A 85 24.23 -5.15 -55.60
N PRO A 86 23.11 -4.55 -56.13
CA PRO A 86 22.84 -3.11 -56.36
C PRO A 86 21.41 -2.50 -56.15
N LEU A 87 21.42 -1.15 -56.17
CA LEU A 87 20.49 -0.14 -56.76
C LEU A 87 19.09 0.17 -56.19
N ALA A 88 18.92 1.42 -55.71
CA ALA A 88 17.95 2.40 -56.22
C ALA A 88 18.37 3.84 -55.80
N ALA A 89 18.19 4.80 -56.72
CA ALA A 89 18.75 6.16 -56.71
C ALA A 89 17.93 7.21 -55.92
N PRO A 90 18.50 8.39 -55.59
CA PRO A 90 17.88 9.44 -54.77
C PRO A 90 17.32 10.63 -55.59
N VAL A 91 16.38 11.37 -55.00
CA VAL A 91 15.89 12.67 -55.49
C VAL A 91 16.33 13.78 -54.52
N SER A 92 17.01 14.79 -55.05
CA SER A 92 17.49 15.99 -54.36
C SER A 92 16.39 17.02 -54.09
N PRO A 93 16.56 17.93 -53.10
CA PRO A 93 15.70 19.09 -52.90
C PRO A 93 16.30 20.35 -53.56
N PRO A 94 15.50 21.40 -53.85
CA PRO A 94 16.03 22.72 -54.12
C PRO A 94 15.99 23.63 -52.88
N ALA A 95 17.05 24.44 -52.78
CA ALA A 95 17.22 25.55 -51.87
C ALA A 95 16.87 26.89 -52.56
N ASP A 96 16.93 27.96 -51.76
CA ASP A 96 16.91 29.40 -52.07
C ASP A 96 15.53 30.00 -52.37
N GLY A 97 15.18 31.21 -51.95
CA GLY A 97 15.93 32.31 -51.37
C GLY A 97 14.99 33.50 -51.12
N ARG A 98 15.46 34.43 -50.30
CA ARG A 98 14.80 35.64 -49.76
C ARG A 98 14.19 36.57 -50.82
N THR A 99 13.15 37.33 -50.47
CA THR A 99 13.18 38.79 -50.14
C THR A 99 11.77 39.40 -50.04
N SER A 100 11.50 40.16 -48.97
CA SER A 100 10.43 41.17 -48.90
C SER A 100 10.84 42.42 -49.70
N PRO A 101 9.90 43.31 -50.10
CA PRO A 101 9.51 44.40 -49.18
C PRO A 101 8.05 44.90 -49.27
N ALA A 102 7.67 45.58 -48.17
CA ALA A 102 6.70 46.66 -47.95
C ALA A 102 5.65 47.05 -49.01
N GLY A 103 4.38 46.91 -48.61
CA GLY A 103 3.50 48.06 -48.29
C GLY A 103 2.75 48.76 -49.42
N GLU A 104 1.42 48.61 -49.47
CA GLU A 104 0.50 49.74 -49.62
C GLU A 104 -0.98 49.35 -49.38
N LYS A 105 -1.79 50.40 -49.20
CA LYS A 105 -3.11 50.49 -48.56
C LYS A 105 -4.27 49.98 -49.42
N GLY A 106 -5.34 49.59 -48.72
CA GLY A 106 -6.71 50.02 -49.05
C GLY A 106 -7.64 48.98 -49.68
N GLY A 107 -8.89 48.96 -49.21
CA GLY A 107 -10.03 48.46 -49.97
C GLY A 107 -10.77 47.27 -49.38
N VAL A 108 -11.81 47.55 -48.59
CA VAL A 108 -13.00 46.69 -48.41
C VAL A 108 -13.79 46.77 -49.73
N PRO A 109 -14.33 45.65 -50.26
CA PRO A 109 -15.78 45.46 -50.15
C PRO A 109 -16.24 44.00 -49.91
N GLU A 110 -17.45 43.91 -49.37
CA GLU A 110 -18.33 42.74 -49.31
C GLU A 110 -18.52 42.07 -50.69
N ALA A 111 -18.64 40.74 -50.71
CA ALA A 111 -19.89 40.05 -51.08
C ALA A 111 -19.66 38.54 -51.36
N SER A 112 -20.58 37.75 -50.80
CA SER A 112 -21.19 36.51 -51.34
C SER A 112 -20.29 35.40 -51.91
N GLY A 113 -20.34 34.24 -51.25
CA GLY A 113 -19.94 32.95 -51.84
C GLY A 113 -20.12 31.78 -50.88
N GLU A 114 -21.32 31.21 -50.83
CA GLU A 114 -21.57 29.90 -50.23
C GLU A 114 -20.81 28.80 -50.98
N PRO A 115 -20.29 27.78 -50.29
CA PRO A 115 -20.09 26.48 -50.90
C PRO A 115 -20.90 25.40 -50.20
N GLY A 116 -21.78 24.78 -50.99
CA GLY A 116 -21.87 23.33 -51.16
C GLY A 116 -22.01 22.44 -49.91
N SER A 117 -23.22 21.95 -49.70
CA SER A 117 -23.56 20.76 -48.92
C SER A 117 -22.70 19.53 -49.25
N PRO A 118 -22.47 18.64 -48.27
CA PRO A 118 -22.55 17.21 -48.54
C PRO A 118 -23.70 16.56 -47.76
N SER A 119 -24.45 15.78 -48.52
CA SER A 119 -25.59 14.95 -48.15
C SER A 119 -25.23 13.91 -47.10
N LEU A 120 -26.08 13.74 -46.08
CA LEU A 120 -26.14 12.55 -45.22
C LEU A 120 -27.54 11.92 -45.31
N PRO A 121 -27.64 10.59 -45.21
CA PRO A 121 -28.85 9.86 -45.54
C PRO A 121 -29.89 9.86 -44.41
N GLU A 122 -31.12 9.72 -44.86
CA GLU A 122 -32.39 9.69 -44.15
C GLU A 122 -32.42 8.68 -43.00
N ALA A 123 -32.84 9.14 -41.83
CA ALA A 123 -33.35 8.29 -40.76
C ALA A 123 -34.74 8.81 -40.37
N GLU A 124 -35.71 7.92 -40.51
CA GLU A 124 -37.14 8.12 -40.29
C GLU A 124 -37.44 8.65 -38.87
N THR A 125 -38.25 9.70 -38.81
CA THR A 125 -38.81 10.24 -37.56
C THR A 125 -40.31 9.93 -37.50
N PRO A 126 -40.84 9.47 -36.35
CA PRO A 126 -42.24 9.15 -36.22
C PRO A 126 -43.09 10.41 -35.99
N LEU A 127 -44.24 10.42 -36.68
CA LEU A 127 -45.35 11.36 -36.59
C LEU A 127 -45.74 11.69 -35.13
N PHE A 128 -45.60 12.96 -34.74
CA PHE A 128 -46.29 13.52 -33.57
C PHE A 128 -47.42 14.45 -34.04
N SER A 129 -48.62 14.16 -33.55
CA SER A 129 -49.85 14.88 -33.80
C SER A 129 -49.81 16.32 -33.29
N THR A 130 -50.22 17.27 -34.12
CA THR A 130 -50.48 18.66 -33.75
C THR A 130 -51.74 18.78 -32.87
N PRO A 131 -51.71 19.55 -31.78
CA PRO A 131 -52.92 19.90 -31.03
C PRO A 131 -53.63 21.12 -31.64
N PRO A 132 -54.95 21.29 -31.42
CA PRO A 132 -55.75 22.30 -32.08
C PRO A 132 -55.50 23.70 -31.52
N VAL A 133 -55.37 24.66 -32.45
CA VAL A 133 -55.25 26.10 -32.19
C VAL A 133 -56.57 26.61 -31.59
N ARG A 134 -56.59 26.85 -30.27
CA ARG A 134 -57.65 27.64 -29.61
C ARG A 134 -57.33 29.13 -29.70
N LYS A 135 -58.07 29.84 -30.56
CA LYS A 135 -58.18 31.31 -30.54
C LYS A 135 -58.92 31.72 -29.26
N GLY A 136 -58.17 32.27 -28.30
CA GLY A 136 -58.71 33.05 -27.19
C GLY A 136 -57.97 34.38 -27.15
N MET A 137 -58.53 35.38 -27.84
CA MET A 137 -58.13 36.78 -27.68
C MET A 137 -58.92 37.35 -26.50
N GLY A 138 -58.21 37.87 -25.50
CA GLY A 138 -58.81 38.62 -24.39
C GLY A 138 -57.94 38.52 -23.13
N GLU A 139 -57.41 39.67 -22.71
CA GLU A 139 -56.74 39.90 -21.41
C GLU A 139 -55.33 39.29 -21.23
N GLU A 140 -54.32 39.89 -21.89
CA GLU A 140 -52.90 39.55 -21.68
C GLU A 140 -52.04 40.73 -21.21
N THR A 141 -52.63 41.75 -20.58
CA THR A 141 -51.88 42.93 -20.10
C THR A 141 -51.34 42.81 -18.66
N ASP A 142 -51.75 41.82 -17.87
CA ASP A 142 -51.35 41.67 -16.45
C ASP A 142 -50.24 40.64 -16.18
N LYS A 143 -49.87 39.83 -17.17
CA LYS A 143 -48.77 38.85 -17.05
C LYS A 143 -47.40 39.45 -16.67
N PRO A 144 -46.97 40.62 -17.19
CA PRO A 144 -45.65 41.15 -16.84
C PRO A 144 -45.56 41.66 -15.39
N ALA A 145 -46.67 42.09 -14.79
CA ALA A 145 -46.70 42.55 -13.40
C ALA A 145 -46.49 41.38 -12.42
N ARG A 146 -47.20 40.27 -12.61
CA ARG A 146 -47.07 39.06 -11.78
C ARG A 146 -45.68 38.42 -11.89
N ALA A 147 -45.09 38.44 -13.08
CA ALA A 147 -43.72 37.94 -13.27
C ALA A 147 -42.69 38.77 -12.50
N ARG A 148 -42.84 40.10 -12.45
CA ARG A 148 -41.95 40.99 -11.68
C ARG A 148 -42.06 40.75 -10.18
N GLU A 149 -43.28 40.62 -9.66
CA GLU A 149 -43.52 40.31 -8.25
C GLU A 149 -42.92 38.94 -7.85
N GLN A 150 -43.06 37.93 -8.73
CA GLN A 150 -42.47 36.61 -8.49
C GLN A 150 -40.94 36.63 -8.48
N ILE A 151 -40.31 37.41 -9.37
CA ILE A 151 -38.86 37.60 -9.40
C ILE A 151 -38.38 38.32 -8.14
N GLU A 152 -39.11 39.34 -7.68
CA GLU A 152 -38.77 40.08 -6.46
C GLU A 152 -38.87 39.18 -5.22
N LYS A 153 -39.93 38.35 -5.13
CA LYS A 153 -40.08 37.35 -4.07
C LYS A 153 -38.96 36.31 -4.09
N GLN A 154 -38.54 35.85 -5.26
CA GLN A 154 -37.39 34.93 -5.39
C GLN A 154 -36.08 35.59 -4.97
N ARG A 155 -35.84 36.86 -5.33
CA ARG A 155 -34.65 37.62 -4.89
C ARG A 155 -34.62 37.82 -3.39
N ALA A 156 -35.76 38.15 -2.76
CA ALA A 156 -35.85 38.27 -1.32
C ALA A 156 -35.55 36.93 -0.61
N ALA A 157 -36.07 35.83 -1.13
CA ALA A 157 -35.80 34.49 -0.60
C ALA A 157 -34.33 34.07 -0.75
N LEU A 158 -33.68 34.39 -1.88
CA LEU A 158 -32.24 34.15 -2.08
C LEU A 158 -31.40 34.96 -1.10
N LYS A 159 -31.71 36.25 -0.93
CA LYS A 159 -31.02 37.13 0.03
C LYS A 159 -31.13 36.62 1.46
N GLN A 160 -32.28 36.07 1.85
CA GLN A 160 -32.48 35.44 3.16
C GLN A 160 -31.63 34.18 3.32
N LYS A 161 -31.54 33.33 2.29
CA LYS A 161 -30.70 32.13 2.31
C LYS A 161 -29.21 32.48 2.37
N GLU A 162 -28.75 33.48 1.64
CA GLU A 162 -27.37 33.97 1.72
C GLU A 162 -27.03 34.48 3.13
N ALA A 163 -27.94 35.22 3.77
CA ALA A 163 -27.76 35.65 5.16
C ALA A 163 -27.69 34.47 6.14
N GLN A 164 -28.48 33.41 5.93
CA GLN A 164 -28.43 32.18 6.73
C GLN A 164 -27.11 31.42 6.53
N ILE A 165 -26.64 31.28 5.29
CA ILE A 165 -25.35 30.65 4.98
C ILE A 165 -24.22 31.42 5.65
N SER A 166 -24.20 32.74 5.54
CA SER A 166 -23.19 33.58 6.18
C SER A 166 -23.23 33.53 7.72
N ALA A 167 -24.39 33.29 8.34
CA ALA A 167 -24.50 33.06 9.77
C ALA A 167 -23.90 31.69 10.17
N LEU A 168 -24.26 30.63 9.44
CA LEU A 168 -23.73 29.29 9.69
C LEU A 168 -22.21 29.21 9.48
N GLU A 169 -21.66 29.92 8.49
CA GLU A 169 -20.22 30.01 8.27
C GLU A 169 -19.49 30.69 9.44
N ARG A 170 -20.08 31.71 10.03
CA ARG A 170 -19.53 32.38 11.23
C ARG A 170 -19.55 31.46 12.45
N ASP A 171 -20.64 30.73 12.65
CA ASP A 171 -20.76 29.76 13.75
C ASP A 171 -19.78 28.58 13.57
N ALA A 172 -19.61 28.10 12.32
CA ALA A 172 -18.61 27.09 11.99
C ALA A 172 -17.17 27.58 12.21
N ALA A 173 -16.88 28.84 11.87
CA ALA A 173 -15.58 29.44 12.13
C ALA A 173 -15.32 29.61 13.64
N GLN A 174 -16.34 29.95 14.43
CA GLN A 174 -16.22 30.10 15.87
C GLN A 174 -15.99 28.75 16.56
N THR A 175 -16.80 27.74 16.26
CA THR A 175 -16.63 26.37 16.78
C THR A 175 -15.26 25.79 16.43
N LYS A 176 -14.72 26.08 15.23
CA LYS A 176 -13.36 25.69 14.85
C LYS A 176 -12.28 26.36 15.72
N ARG A 177 -12.47 27.62 16.11
CA ARG A 177 -11.55 28.32 17.04
C ARG A 177 -11.64 27.72 18.45
N ASP A 178 -12.85 27.48 18.93
CA ASP A 178 -13.07 26.90 20.27
C ASP A 178 -12.44 25.50 20.38
N LEU A 179 -12.59 24.66 19.34
CA LEU A 179 -11.92 23.36 19.26
C LEU A 179 -10.40 23.46 19.20
N ALA A 180 -9.85 24.48 18.54
CA ALA A 180 -8.41 24.71 18.51
C ALA A 180 -7.88 25.11 19.89
N THR A 181 -8.61 25.96 20.63
CA THR A 181 -8.29 26.34 22.01
C THR A 181 -8.33 25.12 22.94
N LEU A 182 -9.40 24.31 22.89
CA LEU A 182 -9.52 23.10 23.70
C LEU A 182 -8.41 22.07 23.40
N ARG A 183 -7.99 21.94 22.14
CA ARG A 183 -6.84 21.08 21.79
C ARG A 183 -5.54 21.62 22.37
N ALA A 184 -5.30 22.92 22.28
CA ALA A 184 -4.12 23.54 22.88
C ALA A 184 -4.08 23.37 24.41
N GLU A 185 -5.23 23.51 25.08
CA GLU A 185 -5.36 23.25 26.53
C GLU A 185 -5.08 21.78 26.88
N LEU A 186 -5.61 20.84 26.09
CA LEU A 186 -5.37 19.41 26.30
C LEU A 186 -3.90 19.05 26.12
N ASP A 187 -3.24 19.61 25.10
CA ASP A 187 -1.81 19.38 24.85
C ASP A 187 -0.94 20.03 25.94
N ALA A 188 -1.32 21.22 26.44
CA ALA A 188 -0.67 21.84 27.59
C ALA A 188 -0.83 20.98 28.87
N ALA A 189 -2.02 20.41 29.10
CA ALA A 189 -2.25 19.51 30.23
C ALA A 189 -1.44 18.20 30.12
N ARG A 190 -1.34 17.63 28.91
CA ARG A 190 -0.52 16.44 28.65
C ARG A 190 0.96 16.70 28.89
N THR A 191 1.49 17.80 28.38
CA THR A 191 2.89 18.19 28.57
C THR A 191 3.19 18.43 30.05
N ALA A 192 2.33 19.14 30.78
CA ALA A 192 2.46 19.33 32.23
C ALA A 192 2.47 18.00 33.00
N ARG A 193 1.58 17.06 32.64
CA ARG A 193 1.55 15.72 33.25
C ARG A 193 2.84 14.95 32.99
N THR A 194 3.34 14.94 31.76
CA THR A 194 4.59 14.24 31.43
C THR A 194 5.80 14.84 32.16
N ALA A 195 5.83 16.18 32.33
CA ALA A 195 6.87 16.85 33.10
C ALA A 195 6.82 16.47 34.59
N ALA A 196 5.62 16.42 35.19
CA ALA A 196 5.43 16.00 36.57
C ALA A 196 5.83 14.52 36.79
N GLU A 197 5.48 13.62 35.86
CA GLU A 197 5.89 12.21 35.92
C GLU A 197 7.42 12.05 35.80
N ALA A 198 8.08 12.86 34.96
CA ALA A 198 9.53 12.89 34.83
C ALA A 198 10.22 13.41 36.10
N GLU A 199 9.68 14.47 36.73
CA GLU A 199 10.19 15.01 37.98
C GLU A 199 10.06 13.99 39.14
N ALA A 200 8.90 13.35 39.26
CA ALA A 200 8.68 12.29 40.25
C ALA A 200 9.68 11.13 40.08
N THR A 201 9.94 10.73 38.83
CA THR A 201 10.94 9.70 38.52
C THR A 201 12.35 10.13 38.91
N ASN A 202 12.72 11.39 38.68
CA ASN A 202 14.01 11.94 39.07
C ASN A 202 14.20 12.02 40.58
N LEU A 203 13.15 12.40 41.33
CA LEU A 203 13.17 12.39 42.79
C LEU A 203 13.34 10.97 43.34
N ARG A 204 12.65 9.98 42.78
CA ARG A 204 12.82 8.57 43.15
C ARG A 204 14.26 8.09 42.93
N ARG A 205 14.87 8.42 41.78
CA ARG A 205 16.28 8.10 41.48
C ARG A 205 17.27 8.82 42.39
N ARG A 206 16.96 10.03 42.87
CA ARG A 206 17.79 10.74 43.87
C ARG A 206 17.71 10.04 45.22
N ALA A 207 16.50 9.74 45.70
CA ALA A 207 16.30 9.02 46.95
C ALA A 207 16.99 7.64 46.95
N GLU A 208 16.91 6.88 45.85
CA GLU A 208 17.60 5.60 45.71
C GLU A 208 19.13 5.74 45.78
N ARG A 209 19.70 6.79 45.15
CA ARG A 209 21.15 7.07 45.23
C ARG A 209 21.59 7.49 46.62
N ASP A 210 20.80 8.33 47.30
CA ASP A 210 21.12 8.78 48.65
C ASP A 210 21.01 7.62 49.65
N ALA A 211 19.99 6.75 49.51
CA ALA A 211 19.88 5.52 50.28
C ALA A 211 21.06 4.57 50.03
N LYS A 212 21.52 4.45 48.77
CA LYS A 212 22.70 3.65 48.44
C LYS A 212 23.97 4.23 49.09
N ARG A 213 24.18 5.55 49.00
CA ARG A 213 25.32 6.24 49.64
C ARG A 213 25.30 6.10 51.15
N ALA A 214 24.13 6.19 51.79
CA ALA A 214 24.00 5.97 53.23
C ALA A 214 24.37 4.53 53.64
N LYS A 215 23.95 3.52 52.84
CA LYS A 215 24.37 2.13 53.05
C LYS A 215 25.87 1.93 52.86
N GLU A 216 26.46 2.53 51.81
CA GLU A 216 27.90 2.47 51.55
C GLU A 216 28.71 3.16 52.66
N ALA A 217 28.24 4.30 53.16
CA ALA A 217 28.88 5.01 54.28
C ALA A 217 28.80 4.22 55.60
N ALA A 218 27.70 3.52 55.85
CA ALA A 218 27.55 2.65 57.03
C ALA A 218 28.38 1.36 56.94
N ALA A 219 28.67 0.89 55.73
CA ALA A 219 29.46 -0.31 55.49
C ALA A 219 30.97 -0.04 55.34
N ALA A 220 31.40 1.23 55.32
CA ALA A 220 32.81 1.59 55.20
C ALA A 220 33.56 1.27 56.51
N PRO A 221 34.49 0.29 56.53
CA PRO A 221 35.31 0.04 57.71
C PRO A 221 36.23 1.23 57.99
N GLU A 222 36.49 1.50 59.27
CA GLU A 222 37.37 2.59 59.73
C GLU A 222 38.69 2.60 58.92
N PRO A 223 39.10 3.76 58.39
CA PRO A 223 40.24 3.84 57.49
C PRO A 223 41.53 3.53 58.24
N LYS A 224 42.00 2.29 58.11
CA LYS A 224 43.38 1.94 58.44
C LYS A 224 44.29 2.68 57.47
N ALA A 225 45.09 3.60 58.02
CA ALA A 225 46.11 4.34 57.30
C ALA A 225 47.04 3.36 56.56
N GLN A 226 47.00 3.40 55.23
CA GLN A 226 47.98 2.72 54.38
C GLN A 226 48.66 3.72 53.43
N PRO A 227 49.96 3.52 53.17
CA PRO A 227 50.80 4.48 52.47
C PRO A 227 50.59 4.45 50.96
N VAL A 228 50.81 5.63 50.39
CA VAL A 228 50.73 6.00 48.97
C VAL A 228 51.61 5.08 48.12
N ALA A 229 50.98 4.32 47.22
CA ALA A 229 51.66 3.66 46.10
C ALA A 229 51.05 4.15 44.78
N THR A 230 51.88 4.86 44.03
CA THR A 230 51.65 5.31 42.65
C THR A 230 51.56 4.12 41.71
N SER A 231 50.41 3.90 41.08
CA SER A 231 50.31 3.09 39.88
C SER A 231 49.44 3.77 38.83
N THR A 232 50.00 3.84 37.62
CA THR A 232 49.47 4.46 36.41
C THR A 232 48.31 3.63 35.84
N PRO A 233 47.15 4.21 35.48
CA PRO A 233 46.06 3.45 34.91
C PRO A 233 46.26 3.24 33.39
N ALA A 234 46.22 1.97 32.97
CA ALA A 234 46.13 1.57 31.58
C ALA A 234 44.74 1.90 31.01
N ALA A 235 44.71 2.40 29.77
CA ALA A 235 43.51 2.83 29.07
C ALA A 235 42.52 1.67 28.83
N PRO A 236 41.21 1.83 29.12
CA PRO A 236 40.21 0.81 28.85
C PRO A 236 39.93 0.73 27.33
N GLN A 237 40.07 -0.46 26.76
CA GLN A 237 39.76 -0.72 25.36
C GLN A 237 38.24 -0.85 25.12
N ASN A 238 37.80 -0.25 24.02
CA ASN A 238 36.43 -0.14 23.53
C ASN A 238 35.73 -1.50 23.30
N SER A 239 34.65 -1.81 24.04
CA SER A 239 33.73 -2.92 23.72
C SER A 239 32.23 -2.60 23.91
N VAL A 240 31.87 -1.34 24.16
CA VAL A 240 30.49 -0.91 24.50
C VAL A 240 29.52 -0.86 23.29
N ALA A 241 30.02 -0.97 22.05
CA ALA A 241 29.17 -0.80 20.86
C ALA A 241 28.25 -1.99 20.54
N VAL A 242 28.70 -3.23 20.80
CA VAL A 242 27.93 -4.46 20.49
C VAL A 242 26.65 -4.60 21.35
N PRO A 243 26.66 -4.29 22.67
CA PRO A 243 25.46 -4.39 23.51
C PRO A 243 24.27 -3.52 23.09
N LEU A 244 24.53 -2.32 22.56
CA LEU A 244 23.45 -1.36 22.23
C LEU A 244 22.72 -1.76 20.94
N GLU A 245 23.45 -2.17 19.90
CA GLU A 245 22.86 -2.63 18.64
C GLU A 245 21.93 -3.82 18.88
N ASP A 246 22.39 -4.83 19.62
CA ASP A 246 21.59 -6.02 19.93
C ASP A 246 20.37 -5.70 20.81
N ALA A 247 20.46 -4.69 21.68
CA ALA A 247 19.32 -4.20 22.44
C ALA A 247 18.27 -3.56 21.52
N LEU A 248 18.68 -2.68 20.61
CA LEU A 248 17.76 -2.02 19.67
C LEU A 248 17.15 -3.00 18.67
N ARG A 249 17.92 -3.96 18.14
CA ARG A 249 17.39 -5.04 17.29
C ARG A 249 16.37 -5.92 18.03
N ARG A 250 16.60 -6.22 19.31
CA ARG A 250 15.61 -6.93 20.15
C ARG A 250 14.34 -6.11 20.37
N MET A 251 14.45 -4.78 20.52
CA MET A 251 13.30 -3.89 20.62
C MET A 251 12.50 -3.84 19.32
N LEU A 252 13.15 -3.73 18.16
CA LEU A 252 12.49 -3.80 16.85
C LEU A 252 11.74 -5.12 16.66
N ARG A 253 12.35 -6.26 17.00
CA ARG A 253 11.68 -7.58 16.94
C ARG A 253 10.46 -7.70 17.86
N ARG A 254 10.40 -6.88 18.91
CA ARG A 254 9.26 -6.81 19.85
C ARG A 254 8.24 -5.74 19.46
N GLY A 255 8.34 -5.17 18.25
CA GLY A 255 7.43 -4.13 17.77
C GLY A 255 7.60 -2.77 18.45
N LYS A 256 8.70 -2.53 19.19
CA LYS A 256 8.94 -1.27 19.91
C LYS A 256 9.54 -0.20 19.00
N TYR A 257 8.90 0.07 17.87
CA TYR A 257 9.43 0.94 16.82
C TYR A 257 9.60 2.39 17.28
N ASP A 258 8.60 2.98 17.93
CA ASP A 258 8.67 4.37 18.40
C ASP A 258 9.84 4.60 19.37
N ALA A 259 9.99 3.69 20.34
CA ALA A 259 11.07 3.77 21.32
C ALA A 259 12.45 3.66 20.67
N VAL A 260 12.63 2.77 19.68
CA VAL A 260 13.90 2.69 18.93
C VAL A 260 14.11 3.95 18.11
N SER A 261 13.07 4.45 17.44
CA SER A 261 13.10 5.69 16.67
C SER A 261 13.57 6.85 17.56
N ASP A 262 13.00 7.01 18.75
CA ASP A 262 13.30 8.13 19.63
C ASP A 262 14.72 8.04 20.22
N ILE A 263 15.17 6.83 20.61
CA ILE A 263 16.57 6.61 21.02
C ILE A 263 17.53 6.99 19.91
N CYS A 264 17.25 6.56 18.67
CA CYS A 264 18.09 6.90 17.52
C CYS A 264 18.04 8.41 17.21
N LYS A 265 16.87 9.05 17.26
CA LYS A 265 16.71 10.51 17.08
C LYS A 265 17.54 11.28 18.09
N GLU A 266 17.45 10.92 19.37
CA GLU A 266 18.20 11.58 20.44
C GLU A 266 19.70 11.44 20.21
N ALA A 267 20.16 10.24 19.84
CA ALA A 267 21.57 9.99 19.53
C ALA A 267 22.05 10.79 18.31
N ILE A 268 21.21 10.96 17.29
CA ILE A 268 21.50 11.78 16.09
C ILE A 268 21.53 13.28 16.45
N ALA A 269 20.53 13.75 17.19
CA ALA A 269 20.35 15.16 17.57
C ALA A 269 21.43 15.64 18.56
N GLY A 270 21.83 14.78 19.50
CA GLY A 270 22.85 15.07 20.51
C GLY A 270 24.27 15.24 19.95
N GLY A 271 24.47 15.14 18.62
CA GLY A 271 25.74 15.40 17.95
C GLY A 271 26.81 14.32 18.15
N GLY A 272 26.68 13.45 19.16
CA GLY A 272 27.60 12.35 19.45
C GLY A 272 27.76 11.39 18.27
N ILE A 273 26.69 11.14 17.51
CA ILE A 273 26.75 10.29 16.31
C ILE A 273 27.55 10.94 15.20
N LYS A 274 27.50 12.26 14.99
CA LYS A 274 28.24 12.91 13.89
C LYS A 274 29.74 12.62 13.97
N ASN A 275 30.28 12.55 15.18
CA ASN A 275 31.69 12.26 15.44
C ASN A 275 32.01 10.76 15.63
N ALA A 276 31.00 9.89 15.63
CA ALA A 276 31.20 8.46 15.76
C ALA A 276 31.85 7.85 14.50
N PRO A 277 32.54 6.69 14.62
CA PRO A 277 33.03 5.95 13.45
C PRO A 277 31.91 5.68 12.45
N ALA A 278 32.23 5.69 11.15
CA ALA A 278 31.25 5.53 10.07
C ALA A 278 30.39 4.26 10.23
N MET A 279 30.97 3.17 10.73
CA MET A 279 30.27 1.93 11.03
C MET A 279 29.16 2.12 12.09
N VAL A 280 29.46 2.83 13.18
CA VAL A 280 28.49 3.09 14.26
C VAL A 280 27.37 4.01 13.78
N ARG A 281 27.71 5.05 12.99
CA ARG A 281 26.70 5.89 12.34
C ARG A 281 25.78 5.06 11.46
N GLY A 282 26.34 4.22 10.60
CA GLY A 282 25.59 3.36 9.70
C GLY A 282 24.60 2.46 10.44
N VAL A 283 25.04 1.84 11.54
CA VAL A 283 24.16 1.01 12.38
C VAL A 283 23.01 1.82 12.98
N VAL A 284 23.28 3.00 13.56
CA VAL A 284 22.21 3.80 14.18
C VAL A 284 21.22 4.31 13.15
N TYR A 285 21.69 4.78 11.99
CA TYR A 285 20.79 5.22 10.91
C TYR A 285 20.00 4.07 10.31
N ALA A 286 20.59 2.88 10.16
CA ALA A 286 19.87 1.68 9.71
C ALA A 286 18.80 1.25 10.71
N LEU A 287 19.09 1.29 12.01
CA LEU A 287 18.11 1.00 13.07
C LEU A 287 17.02 2.07 13.16
N TYR A 288 17.38 3.34 12.94
CA TYR A 288 16.43 4.45 12.88
C TYR A 288 15.48 4.28 11.70
N ALA A 289 16.00 3.98 10.52
CA ALA A 289 15.19 3.73 9.35
C ALA A 289 14.31 2.48 9.55
N ALA A 290 14.85 1.38 10.08
CA ALA A 290 14.07 0.19 10.40
C ALA A 290 12.96 0.47 11.43
N ALA A 291 13.20 1.35 12.39
CA ALA A 291 12.18 1.82 13.32
C ALA A 291 11.09 2.63 12.60
N LEU A 292 11.47 3.56 11.72
CA LEU A 292 10.51 4.32 10.91
C LEU A 292 9.67 3.40 10.01
N TYR A 293 10.25 2.32 9.46
CA TYR A 293 9.53 1.39 8.58
C TYR A 293 8.69 0.34 9.29
N GLY A 294 9.01 0.00 10.54
CA GLY A 294 8.19 -0.88 11.35
C GLY A 294 6.90 -0.23 11.83
N ILE A 295 6.79 1.11 11.75
CA ILE A 295 5.54 1.83 11.94
C ILE A 295 4.64 1.54 10.72
N ASN A 296 3.39 1.22 11.02
CA ASN A 296 2.40 0.69 10.08
C ASN A 296 2.34 1.51 8.78
N GLU A 297 2.32 0.84 7.62
CA GLU A 297 2.48 1.47 6.29
C GLU A 297 1.42 2.54 6.02
N ALA A 298 0.23 2.38 6.60
CA ALA A 298 -0.90 3.31 6.50
C ALA A 298 -0.72 4.62 7.29
N ASP A 299 0.09 4.62 8.36
CA ASP A 299 0.35 5.80 9.21
C ASP A 299 1.61 6.56 8.76
N ARG A 300 2.27 6.11 7.69
CA ARG A 300 3.49 6.73 7.18
C ARG A 300 3.21 8.01 6.40
N ALA A 301 3.56 9.13 7.01
CA ALA A 301 3.63 10.41 6.31
C ALA A 301 4.82 10.45 5.35
N ALA A 302 4.71 11.18 4.23
CA ALA A 302 5.82 11.44 3.30
C ALA A 302 7.10 11.96 4.00
N ASP A 303 6.94 12.67 5.12
CA ASP A 303 8.06 13.13 5.96
C ASP A 303 8.86 11.97 6.57
N GLN A 304 8.22 10.85 6.93
CA GLN A 304 8.92 9.67 7.43
C GLN A 304 9.74 8.99 6.32
N ASP A 305 9.19 8.84 5.13
CA ASP A 305 9.91 8.29 3.97
C ASP A 305 11.11 9.17 3.59
N SER A 306 10.93 10.50 3.60
CA SER A 306 12.04 11.44 3.36
C SER A 306 13.15 11.31 4.42
N ARG A 307 12.79 11.24 5.70
CA ARG A 307 13.75 11.02 6.80
C ARG A 307 14.46 9.67 6.68
N ALA A 308 13.74 8.64 6.25
CA ALA A 308 14.32 7.32 6.05
C ALA A 308 15.29 7.28 4.86
N VAL A 309 14.98 7.96 3.75
CA VAL A 309 15.93 8.19 2.65
C VAL A 309 17.19 8.86 3.17
N VAL A 310 17.07 9.95 3.93
CA VAL A 310 18.22 10.66 4.53
C VAL A 310 19.05 9.69 5.38
N ALA A 311 18.40 8.93 6.26
CA ALA A 311 19.07 7.98 7.14
C ALA A 311 19.83 6.91 6.34
N PHE A 312 19.22 6.30 5.33
CA PHE A 312 19.93 5.30 4.50
C PHE A 312 21.07 5.90 3.68
N LEU A 313 20.90 7.11 3.15
CA LEU A 313 21.98 7.83 2.48
C LEU A 313 23.14 8.15 3.42
N ASP A 314 22.86 8.53 4.66
CA ASP A 314 23.88 8.77 5.70
C ASP A 314 24.57 7.46 6.13
N ALA A 315 23.84 6.34 6.10
CA ALA A 315 24.36 5.01 6.41
C ALA A 315 25.19 4.39 5.26
N GLY A 316 25.11 4.93 4.04
CA GLY A 316 25.69 4.29 2.85
C GLY A 316 24.88 3.08 2.35
N ALA A 317 23.65 2.91 2.83
CA ALA A 317 22.76 1.80 2.48
C ALA A 317 22.02 2.12 1.17
N VAL A 318 22.71 1.99 0.03
CA VAL A 318 22.21 2.43 -1.29
C VAL A 318 20.89 1.74 -1.66
N THR A 319 20.79 0.42 -1.47
CA THR A 319 19.61 -0.38 -1.86
C THR A 319 18.37 0.12 -1.14
N GLU A 320 18.48 0.26 0.17
CA GLU A 320 17.41 0.69 1.04
C GLU A 320 17.04 2.16 0.79
N ALA A 321 18.03 3.00 0.47
CA ALA A 321 17.80 4.38 0.02
C ALA A 321 17.04 4.43 -1.31
N ILE A 322 17.36 3.57 -2.28
CA ILE A 322 16.63 3.47 -3.56
C ILE A 322 15.18 3.06 -3.28
N GLU A 323 14.95 2.03 -2.48
CA GLU A 323 13.60 1.55 -2.15
C GLU A 323 12.77 2.59 -1.38
N ALA A 324 13.39 3.25 -0.40
CA ALA A 324 12.80 4.36 0.33
C ALA A 324 12.40 5.52 -0.60
N PHE A 325 13.28 5.88 -1.54
CA PHE A 325 13.03 6.97 -2.49
C PHE A 325 11.96 6.60 -3.51
N THR A 326 11.93 5.35 -4.00
CA THR A 326 10.87 4.83 -4.86
C THR A 326 9.51 4.88 -4.17
N ARG A 327 9.45 4.52 -2.87
CA ARG A 327 8.22 4.65 -2.06
C ARG A 327 7.80 6.09 -1.84
N LEU A 328 8.76 6.97 -1.54
CA LEU A 328 8.52 8.40 -1.44
C LEU A 328 7.81 8.89 -2.72
N LEU A 329 8.36 8.60 -3.90
CA LEU A 329 7.76 8.96 -5.20
C LEU A 329 6.38 8.33 -5.49
N HIS A 330 5.99 7.29 -4.76
CA HIS A 330 4.65 6.70 -4.88
C HIS A 330 3.59 7.53 -4.15
N GLN A 331 3.95 8.28 -3.11
CA GLN A 331 2.96 8.99 -2.30
C GLN A 331 2.25 10.08 -3.12
N PRO A 332 0.90 10.04 -3.25
CA PRO A 332 0.13 11.01 -4.04
C PRO A 332 0.19 12.43 -3.48
N THR A 333 0.60 12.57 -2.22
CA THR A 333 0.73 13.84 -1.49
C THR A 333 1.97 14.66 -1.87
N LEU A 334 2.92 14.11 -2.63
CA LEU A 334 4.11 14.84 -3.13
C LEU A 334 3.80 15.86 -4.24
N LEU A 335 2.66 16.51 -4.19
CA LEU A 335 2.33 17.61 -5.07
C LEU A 335 3.12 18.88 -4.67
N ARG A 336 4.22 19.08 -5.40
CA ARG A 336 4.93 20.34 -5.73
C ARG A 336 5.73 21.10 -4.65
N SER A 337 5.41 21.06 -3.35
CA SER A 337 6.09 21.96 -2.39
C SER A 337 7.39 21.42 -1.77
N THR A 338 7.60 20.10 -1.69
CA THR A 338 8.78 19.48 -1.03
C THR A 338 9.90 19.06 -1.99
N LEU A 339 9.65 19.07 -3.31
CA LEU A 339 10.60 18.61 -4.33
C LEU A 339 11.91 19.39 -4.41
N ALA A 340 11.97 20.59 -3.84
CA ALA A 340 13.21 21.37 -3.78
C ALA A 340 14.28 20.70 -2.90
N ASP A 341 13.87 20.11 -1.77
CA ASP A 341 14.76 19.38 -0.86
C ASP A 341 15.08 17.98 -1.40
N ASP A 342 14.13 17.37 -2.12
CA ASP A 342 14.31 16.06 -2.77
C ASP A 342 15.42 16.06 -3.83
N ALA A 343 15.71 17.21 -4.44
CA ALA A 343 16.80 17.36 -5.40
C ALA A 343 18.19 17.12 -4.78
N THR A 344 18.35 17.42 -3.48
CA THR A 344 19.59 17.17 -2.74
C THR A 344 19.70 15.70 -2.40
N LEU A 345 18.60 15.07 -1.97
CA LEU A 345 18.54 13.62 -1.71
C LEU A 345 18.82 12.82 -2.98
N LEU A 346 18.19 13.19 -4.10
CA LEU A 346 18.40 12.56 -5.38
C LEU A 346 19.85 12.70 -5.86
N ARG A 347 20.47 13.88 -5.70
CA ARG A 347 21.90 14.08 -5.97
C ARG A 347 22.78 13.15 -5.17
N ARG A 348 22.52 13.05 -3.87
CA ARG A 348 23.26 12.16 -2.96
C ARG A 348 23.07 10.69 -3.34
N LEU A 349 21.84 10.29 -3.66
CA LEU A 349 21.51 8.92 -4.06
C LEU A 349 22.22 8.51 -5.35
N VAL A 350 22.18 9.37 -6.39
CA VAL A 350 22.89 9.14 -7.65
C VAL A 350 24.39 9.01 -7.43
N ALA A 351 24.99 9.93 -6.65
CA ALA A 351 26.41 9.88 -6.36
C ALA A 351 26.81 8.61 -5.59
N LEU A 352 25.99 8.18 -4.65
CA LEU A 352 26.22 6.97 -3.85
C LEU A 352 26.07 5.71 -4.70
N ALA A 353 25.05 5.66 -5.57
CA ALA A 353 24.83 4.55 -6.49
C ALA A 353 25.95 4.44 -7.54
N ASP A 354 26.47 5.55 -8.05
CA ASP A 354 27.64 5.57 -8.95
C ASP A 354 28.89 5.06 -8.21
N ARG A 355 29.13 5.53 -6.98
CA ARG A 355 30.28 5.11 -6.15
C ARG A 355 30.28 3.60 -5.88
N ASP A 356 29.11 3.03 -5.59
CA ASP A 356 28.98 1.63 -5.18
C ASP A 356 28.65 0.69 -6.36
N ASN A 357 28.72 1.18 -7.61
CA ASN A 357 28.37 0.44 -8.84
C ASN A 357 26.93 -0.12 -8.84
N ARG A 358 25.98 0.59 -8.22
CA ARG A 358 24.55 0.23 -8.11
C ARG A 358 23.65 1.05 -9.05
N ALA A 359 24.21 1.81 -9.98
CA ALA A 359 23.46 2.67 -10.90
C ALA A 359 22.39 1.90 -11.71
N VAL A 360 22.68 0.68 -12.14
CA VAL A 360 21.72 -0.17 -12.88
C VAL A 360 20.49 -0.52 -12.03
N GLU A 361 20.70 -0.82 -10.75
CA GLU A 361 19.61 -1.15 -9.83
C GLU A 361 18.74 0.07 -9.53
N MET A 362 19.37 1.23 -9.32
CA MET A 362 18.66 2.51 -9.17
C MET A 362 17.81 2.81 -10.42
N LEU A 363 18.38 2.66 -11.61
CA LEU A 363 17.67 2.89 -12.86
C LEU A 363 16.49 1.92 -13.02
N ALA A 364 16.65 0.65 -12.68
CA ALA A 364 15.58 -0.34 -12.71
C ALA A 364 14.46 0.01 -11.71
N ALA A 365 14.81 0.40 -10.48
CA ALA A 365 13.85 0.82 -9.46
C ALA A 365 13.09 2.09 -9.85
N PHE A 366 13.77 3.07 -10.45
CA PHE A 366 13.14 4.28 -10.97
C PHE A 366 12.30 4.01 -12.22
N GLY A 367 12.67 3.03 -13.04
CA GLY A 367 11.84 2.51 -14.12
C GLY A 367 10.50 1.98 -13.59
N ARG A 368 10.52 1.22 -12.48
CA ARG A 368 9.28 0.76 -11.82
C ARG A 368 8.38 1.89 -11.31
N VAL A 369 8.96 3.05 -10.94
CA VAL A 369 8.15 4.23 -10.57
C VAL A 369 7.26 4.68 -11.72
N ARG A 370 7.68 4.52 -12.99
CA ARG A 370 6.79 4.80 -14.14
C ARG A 370 5.53 3.96 -14.10
N ILE A 371 5.67 2.67 -13.75
CA ILE A 371 4.54 1.75 -13.68
C ILE A 371 3.64 2.20 -12.54
N ILE A 372 4.19 2.40 -11.35
CA ILE A 372 3.41 2.61 -10.13
C ILE A 372 2.83 4.04 -10.02
N SER A 373 3.61 5.05 -10.40
CA SER A 373 3.29 6.48 -10.30
C SER A 373 3.82 7.25 -11.52
N PRO A 374 3.06 7.29 -12.64
CA PRO A 374 3.48 8.01 -13.85
C PRO A 374 3.77 9.50 -13.60
N GLN A 375 3.01 10.13 -12.70
CA GLN A 375 3.23 11.51 -12.28
C GLN A 375 4.54 11.65 -11.49
N GLY A 376 4.78 10.77 -10.51
CA GLY A 376 6.03 10.73 -9.73
C GLY A 376 7.25 10.52 -10.63
N PHE A 377 7.15 9.65 -11.63
CA PHE A 377 8.20 9.44 -12.62
C PHE A 377 8.46 10.69 -13.48
N THR A 378 7.41 11.39 -13.90
CA THR A 378 7.55 12.65 -14.64
C THR A 378 8.25 13.71 -13.80
N LEU A 379 7.87 13.84 -12.53
CA LEU A 379 8.51 14.75 -11.58
C LEU A 379 9.98 14.37 -11.33
N LEU A 380 10.29 13.08 -11.22
CA LEU A 380 11.66 12.57 -11.13
C LEU A 380 12.50 13.00 -12.35
N LEU A 381 12.00 12.82 -13.57
CA LEU A 381 12.70 13.24 -14.79
C LEU A 381 12.94 14.75 -14.84
N ILE A 382 11.95 15.56 -14.43
CA ILE A 382 12.08 17.02 -14.34
C ILE A 382 13.16 17.40 -13.32
N SER A 383 13.13 16.79 -12.14
CA SER A 383 14.11 17.02 -11.07
C SER A 383 15.53 16.64 -11.50
N LEU A 384 15.70 15.49 -12.17
CA LEU A 384 16.98 15.07 -12.74
C LEU A 384 17.52 16.11 -13.74
N ARG A 385 16.69 16.54 -14.70
CA ARG A 385 17.11 17.52 -15.73
C ARG A 385 17.44 18.89 -15.13
N ASN A 386 16.61 19.38 -14.22
CA ASN A 386 16.72 20.76 -13.74
C ASN A 386 17.74 20.94 -12.60
N LYS A 387 17.99 19.91 -11.80
CA LYS A 387 18.75 20.04 -10.54
C LYS A 387 20.12 19.35 -10.55
N LEU A 388 20.35 18.40 -11.45
CA LEU A 388 21.60 17.64 -11.56
C LEU A 388 22.47 18.04 -12.77
N GLY A 389 22.07 19.06 -13.52
CA GLY A 389 22.82 19.54 -14.69
C GLY A 389 22.98 18.46 -15.77
N LYS A 390 24.16 18.42 -16.42
CA LYS A 390 24.43 17.51 -17.54
C LYS A 390 24.28 16.03 -17.16
N ARG A 391 24.83 15.62 -16.02
CA ARG A 391 24.74 14.22 -15.54
C ARG A 391 23.29 13.83 -15.26
N GLY A 392 22.52 14.73 -14.68
CA GLY A 392 21.07 14.55 -14.49
C GLY A 392 20.31 14.36 -15.78
N ALA A 393 20.62 15.17 -16.80
CA ALA A 393 20.02 15.04 -18.12
C ALA A 393 20.37 13.71 -18.79
N GLU A 394 21.60 13.21 -18.65
CA GLU A 394 22.02 11.88 -19.13
C GLU A 394 21.22 10.77 -18.44
N ILE A 395 21.13 10.79 -17.10
CA ILE A 395 20.35 9.80 -16.34
C ILE A 395 18.87 9.87 -16.73
N ALA A 396 18.30 11.06 -16.87
CA ALA A 396 16.91 11.23 -17.29
C ALA A 396 16.68 10.73 -18.72
N ALA A 397 17.65 10.90 -19.62
CA ALA A 397 17.58 10.37 -20.97
C ALA A 397 17.65 8.83 -20.97
N THR A 398 18.56 8.25 -20.19
CA THR A 398 18.67 6.79 -20.01
C THR A 398 17.38 6.23 -19.41
N LEU A 399 16.84 6.83 -18.33
CA LEU A 399 15.56 6.40 -17.74
C LEU A 399 14.41 6.49 -18.73
N ALA A 400 14.32 7.58 -19.49
CA ALA A 400 13.28 7.74 -20.51
C ALA A 400 13.44 6.70 -21.64
N ALA A 401 14.67 6.39 -22.05
CA ALA A 401 14.98 5.38 -23.06
C ALA A 401 14.67 3.97 -22.57
N THR A 402 15.16 3.58 -21.38
CA THR A 402 14.87 2.29 -20.74
C THR A 402 13.37 2.13 -20.51
N ALA A 403 12.68 3.17 -20.05
CA ALA A 403 11.24 3.15 -19.91
C ALA A 403 10.57 2.97 -21.28
N LYS A 404 11.02 3.69 -22.32
CA LYS A 404 10.49 3.55 -23.68
C LYS A 404 10.68 2.12 -24.20
N GLU A 405 11.86 1.55 -24.03
CA GLU A 405 12.19 0.17 -24.38
C GLU A 405 11.29 -0.83 -23.64
N GLN A 406 11.10 -0.65 -22.33
CA GLN A 406 10.17 -1.45 -21.52
C GLN A 406 8.74 -1.36 -22.02
N SER A 407 8.28 -0.18 -22.47
CA SER A 407 6.94 -0.02 -23.06
C SER A 407 6.81 -0.52 -24.51
N THR A 408 7.91 -0.62 -25.26
CA THR A 408 7.89 -1.17 -26.63
C THR A 408 8.01 -2.69 -26.66
N GLY A 409 8.59 -3.29 -25.62
CA GLY A 409 8.43 -4.71 -25.33
C GLY A 409 7.09 -4.95 -24.64
N ALA A 410 6.65 -6.21 -24.57
CA ALA A 410 5.54 -6.63 -23.72
C ALA A 410 5.86 -6.48 -22.21
N GLY A 411 6.59 -5.45 -21.78
CA GLY A 411 7.26 -5.40 -20.48
C GLY A 411 7.04 -4.13 -19.67
N GLY A 412 6.14 -3.22 -20.08
CA GLY A 412 6.06 -1.92 -19.40
C GLY A 412 4.77 -1.18 -19.64
N ILE A 413 3.63 -1.82 -19.33
CA ILE A 413 2.34 -1.13 -19.26
C ILE A 413 2.34 -0.28 -17.99
N GLY A 414 2.17 1.03 -18.12
CA GLY A 414 2.03 1.93 -16.96
C GLY A 414 0.74 1.67 -16.18
N ALA A 415 0.67 1.99 -14.89
CA ALA A 415 -0.54 1.76 -14.06
C ALA A 415 -1.82 2.36 -14.66
N ASP A 416 -1.69 3.51 -15.32
CA ASP A 416 -2.81 4.25 -15.90
C ASP A 416 -2.89 4.10 -17.43
N GLU A 417 -2.00 3.30 -18.02
CA GLU A 417 -1.99 3.04 -19.45
C GLU A 417 -3.16 2.13 -19.83
N THR A 418 -3.96 2.57 -20.79
CA THR A 418 -5.16 1.88 -21.22
C THR A 418 -4.87 0.85 -22.30
N VAL A 419 -5.26 -0.38 -22.03
CA VAL A 419 -5.18 -1.53 -22.93
C VAL A 419 -6.58 -1.88 -23.40
N ILE A 420 -6.73 -2.07 -24.71
CA ILE A 420 -7.98 -2.54 -25.30
C ILE A 420 -7.98 -4.07 -25.25
N LEU A 421 -9.00 -4.67 -24.64
CA LEU A 421 -9.16 -6.11 -24.57
C LEU A 421 -9.99 -6.60 -25.77
N PRO A 422 -9.37 -7.25 -26.78
CA PRO A 422 -10.07 -7.69 -27.97
C PRO A 422 -11.19 -8.67 -27.62
N GLY A 423 -12.30 -8.61 -28.36
CA GLY A 423 -13.43 -9.54 -28.18
C GLY A 423 -14.34 -9.24 -26.98
N THR A 424 -14.11 -8.13 -26.26
CA THR A 424 -14.98 -7.72 -25.15
C THR A 424 -15.68 -6.40 -25.43
N ALA A 425 -16.85 -6.19 -24.81
CA ALA A 425 -17.51 -4.89 -24.76
C ALA A 425 -16.82 -3.89 -23.81
N LEU A 426 -15.68 -4.25 -23.22
CA LEU A 426 -14.91 -3.37 -22.34
C LEU A 426 -14.04 -2.47 -23.23
N SER A 427 -14.35 -1.17 -23.26
CA SER A 427 -13.69 -0.20 -24.14
C SER A 427 -12.19 -0.06 -23.89
N ALA A 428 -11.76 -0.11 -22.63
CA ALA A 428 -10.36 -0.10 -22.22
C ALA A 428 -10.22 -0.46 -20.73
N VAL A 429 -9.10 -1.08 -20.37
CA VAL A 429 -8.70 -1.34 -18.98
C VAL A 429 -7.28 -0.85 -18.73
N SER A 430 -6.98 -0.39 -17.53
CA SER A 430 -5.61 -0.08 -17.09
C SER A 430 -5.23 -0.97 -15.90
N PRO A 431 -3.93 -1.24 -15.66
CA PRO A 431 -3.52 -2.03 -14.50
C PRO A 431 -4.09 -1.52 -13.17
N ARG A 432 -4.15 -0.20 -12.95
CA ARG A 432 -4.76 0.40 -11.74
C ARG A 432 -6.23 0.06 -11.62
N LYS A 433 -7.00 0.19 -12.71
CA LYS A 433 -8.43 -0.15 -12.72
C LYS A 433 -8.66 -1.63 -12.45
N LEU A 434 -7.78 -2.50 -12.92
CA LEU A 434 -7.83 -3.94 -12.60
C LEU A 434 -7.56 -4.17 -11.11
N ALA A 435 -6.50 -3.57 -10.57
CA ALA A 435 -6.18 -3.67 -9.14
C ALA A 435 -7.35 -3.17 -8.27
N GLU A 436 -7.87 -1.98 -8.54
CA GLU A 436 -9.01 -1.39 -7.83
C GLU A 436 -10.27 -2.25 -7.95
N ALA A 437 -10.54 -2.86 -9.11
CA ALA A 437 -11.72 -3.69 -9.30
C ALA A 437 -11.63 -5.03 -8.56
N ALA A 438 -10.44 -5.65 -8.52
CA ALA A 438 -10.21 -6.82 -7.67
C ALA A 438 -10.28 -6.46 -6.19
N GLU A 439 -9.77 -5.29 -5.80
CA GLU A 439 -9.78 -4.83 -4.42
C GLU A 439 -11.16 -4.40 -3.91
N SER A 440 -12.03 -3.89 -4.78
CA SER A 440 -13.41 -3.49 -4.45
C SER A 440 -14.44 -4.60 -4.70
N ASP A 441 -13.96 -5.85 -4.91
CA ASP A 441 -14.81 -7.02 -5.16
C ASP A 441 -15.80 -6.84 -6.32
N ASN A 442 -15.42 -6.11 -7.37
CA ASN A 442 -16.25 -5.91 -8.56
C ASN A 442 -16.25 -7.17 -9.44
N ALA A 443 -16.96 -8.20 -8.97
CA ALA A 443 -16.91 -9.54 -9.53
C ALA A 443 -17.28 -9.57 -11.03
N ALA A 444 -18.32 -8.85 -11.42
CA ALA A 444 -18.78 -8.80 -12.82
C ALA A 444 -17.75 -8.18 -13.76
N PHE A 445 -16.97 -7.18 -13.31
CA PHE A 445 -15.89 -6.62 -14.11
C PHE A 445 -14.68 -7.57 -14.15
N VAL A 446 -14.26 -8.08 -13.00
CA VAL A 446 -13.09 -8.95 -12.90
C VAL A 446 -13.24 -10.24 -13.70
N LEU A 447 -14.40 -10.91 -13.63
CA LEU A 447 -14.67 -12.13 -14.38
C LEU A 447 -14.64 -11.89 -15.90
N ARG A 448 -15.23 -10.78 -16.37
CA ARG A 448 -15.19 -10.41 -17.80
C ARG A 448 -13.77 -10.15 -18.29
N VAL A 449 -12.97 -9.43 -17.50
CA VAL A 449 -11.56 -9.19 -17.82
C VAL A 449 -10.77 -10.50 -17.82
N ARG A 450 -10.97 -11.36 -16.82
CA ARG A 450 -10.32 -12.67 -16.72
C ARG A 450 -10.56 -13.49 -18.00
N ASP A 451 -11.81 -13.60 -18.41
CA ASP A 451 -12.17 -14.38 -19.60
C ASP A 451 -11.54 -13.77 -20.87
N ALA A 452 -11.48 -12.45 -20.96
CA ALA A 452 -10.78 -11.74 -22.04
C ALA A 452 -9.28 -12.02 -22.08
N LEU A 453 -8.61 -11.96 -20.91
CA LEU A 453 -7.18 -12.23 -20.79
C LEU A 453 -6.88 -13.69 -21.13
N ALA A 454 -7.74 -14.62 -20.72
CA ALA A 454 -7.64 -16.03 -21.11
C ALA A 454 -7.76 -16.21 -22.63
N GLN A 455 -8.70 -15.53 -23.29
CA GLN A 455 -8.82 -15.55 -24.74
C GLN A 455 -7.60 -14.93 -25.44
N MET A 456 -7.07 -13.82 -24.93
CA MET A 456 -5.84 -13.19 -25.45
C MET A 456 -4.65 -14.15 -25.37
N ARG A 457 -4.51 -14.88 -24.28
CA ARG A 457 -3.44 -15.88 -24.08
C ARG A 457 -3.54 -17.08 -25.00
N LEU A 458 -4.75 -17.48 -25.39
CA LEU A 458 -4.99 -18.58 -26.33
C LEU A 458 -4.83 -18.17 -27.80
N GLY A 459 -4.80 -16.86 -28.10
CA GLY A 459 -4.78 -16.32 -29.45
C GLY A 459 -3.37 -16.02 -30.00
N ASP A 460 -3.20 -14.83 -30.56
CA ASP A 460 -1.92 -14.34 -31.10
C ASP A 460 -0.86 -14.26 -29.97
N PRO A 461 0.38 -14.77 -30.17
CA PRO A 461 1.49 -14.60 -29.23
C PRO A 461 1.71 -13.16 -28.75
N LYS A 462 1.42 -12.15 -29.59
CA LYS A 462 1.49 -10.73 -29.21
C LYS A 462 0.42 -10.35 -28.19
N HIS A 463 -0.80 -10.87 -28.33
CA HIS A 463 -1.87 -10.65 -27.35
C HIS A 463 -1.59 -11.40 -26.04
N ALA A 464 -1.03 -12.61 -26.10
CA ALA A 464 -0.60 -13.34 -24.92
C ALA A 464 0.46 -12.53 -24.13
N ALA A 465 1.48 -12.03 -24.83
CA ALA A 465 2.52 -11.21 -24.21
C ALA A 465 1.94 -9.91 -23.60
N LEU A 466 0.98 -9.27 -24.28
CA LEU A 466 0.29 -8.08 -23.76
C LEU A 466 -0.54 -8.39 -22.50
N ALA A 467 -1.23 -9.53 -22.47
CA ALA A 467 -1.99 -9.97 -21.29
C ALA A 467 -1.07 -10.23 -20.09
N ASP A 468 0.08 -10.87 -20.32
CA ASP A 468 1.08 -11.12 -19.28
C ASP A 468 1.72 -9.81 -18.78
N ALA A 469 2.01 -8.88 -19.69
CA ALA A 469 2.49 -7.54 -19.36
C ALA A 469 1.51 -6.77 -18.47
N LEU A 470 0.23 -6.84 -18.81
CA LEU A 470 -0.85 -6.21 -18.05
C LEU A 470 -0.95 -6.79 -16.64
N LEU A 471 -0.91 -8.12 -16.50
CA LEU A 471 -0.98 -8.77 -15.20
C LEU A 471 0.28 -8.57 -14.36
N LEU A 472 1.45 -8.50 -14.98
CA LEU A 472 2.68 -8.09 -14.30
C LEU A 472 2.54 -6.67 -13.73
N ALA A 473 2.04 -5.73 -14.54
CA ALA A 473 1.80 -4.36 -14.09
C ALA A 473 0.75 -4.28 -12.96
N VAL A 474 -0.30 -5.11 -12.99
CA VAL A 474 -1.24 -5.24 -11.86
C VAL A 474 -0.52 -5.75 -10.62
N GLY A 475 0.38 -6.73 -10.76
CA GLY A 475 1.15 -7.30 -9.64
C GLY A 475 2.13 -6.32 -8.99
N GLU A 476 2.67 -5.38 -9.76
CA GLU A 476 3.49 -4.28 -9.25
C GLU A 476 2.67 -3.26 -8.44
N ILE A 477 1.37 -3.11 -8.73
CA ILE A 477 0.46 -2.26 -7.95
C ILE A 477 -0.05 -3.00 -6.72
N SER A 478 -0.56 -4.21 -6.92
CA SER A 478 -1.16 -5.05 -5.88
C SER A 478 -0.96 -6.52 -6.26
N ARG A 479 0.03 -7.16 -5.64
CA ARG A 479 0.40 -8.56 -5.91
C ARG A 479 -0.80 -9.51 -5.79
N ILE A 480 -1.66 -9.25 -4.80
CA ILE A 480 -2.81 -10.09 -4.54
C ILE A 480 -3.94 -9.89 -5.56
N ALA A 481 -4.07 -8.68 -6.12
CA ALA A 481 -5.10 -8.35 -7.11
C ALA A 481 -4.91 -9.09 -8.45
N VAL A 482 -3.74 -9.67 -8.69
CA VAL A 482 -3.48 -10.49 -9.89
C VAL A 482 -4.23 -11.83 -9.84
N LEU A 483 -4.40 -12.40 -8.64
CA LEU A 483 -4.86 -13.78 -8.47
C LEU A 483 -6.24 -14.05 -9.08
N PRO A 484 -7.25 -13.17 -8.93
CA PRO A 484 -8.55 -13.38 -9.58
C PRO A 484 -8.45 -13.51 -11.11
N TYR A 485 -7.46 -12.87 -11.74
CA TYR A 485 -7.28 -12.89 -13.19
C TYR A 485 -6.43 -14.06 -13.71
N THR A 486 -5.67 -14.74 -12.85
CA THR A 486 -4.80 -15.86 -13.23
C THR A 486 -5.43 -17.22 -12.95
N THR A 487 -6.59 -17.26 -12.30
CA THR A 487 -7.38 -18.50 -12.16
C THR A 487 -7.71 -19.08 -13.54
N ALA A 488 -7.59 -20.40 -13.67
CA ALA A 488 -7.79 -21.08 -14.94
C ALA A 488 -9.19 -20.79 -15.51
N PRO A 489 -9.32 -20.53 -16.83
CA PRO A 489 -10.63 -20.35 -17.45
C PRO A 489 -11.50 -21.60 -17.24
N GLY A 490 -12.78 -21.39 -16.96
CA GLY A 490 -13.72 -22.46 -16.60
C GLY A 490 -13.74 -22.83 -15.11
N PHE A 491 -12.82 -22.32 -14.30
CA PHE A 491 -12.96 -22.35 -12.84
C PHE A 491 -13.90 -21.21 -12.41
N THR A 492 -15.08 -21.56 -11.92
CA THR A 492 -15.97 -20.59 -11.28
C THR A 492 -15.38 -20.30 -9.89
N PRO A 493 -14.87 -19.08 -9.63
CA PRO A 493 -14.30 -18.78 -8.33
C PRO A 493 -15.43 -18.82 -7.30
N ARG A 494 -15.13 -19.38 -6.13
CA ARG A 494 -16.10 -19.45 -5.03
C ARG A 494 -16.13 -18.09 -4.33
N CYS A 495 -17.32 -17.56 -4.08
CA CYS A 495 -17.45 -16.38 -3.24
C CYS A 495 -17.21 -16.75 -1.78
N ALA A 496 -16.49 -15.90 -1.04
CA ALA A 496 -16.34 -16.03 0.41
C ALA A 496 -16.93 -14.80 1.11
N ILE A 497 -17.71 -15.04 2.16
CA ILE A 497 -18.13 -14.04 3.14
C ILE A 497 -17.30 -14.29 4.40
N VAL A 498 -16.62 -13.27 4.90
CA VAL A 498 -15.74 -13.38 6.06
C VAL A 498 -16.30 -12.52 7.19
N ASP A 499 -16.42 -13.13 8.37
CA ASP A 499 -16.70 -12.42 9.60
C ASP A 499 -15.45 -11.65 10.06
N ALA A 500 -15.37 -10.38 9.64
CA ALA A 500 -14.23 -9.53 9.92
C ALA A 500 -14.06 -9.26 11.42
N SER A 501 -15.16 -9.15 12.17
CA SER A 501 -15.09 -8.96 13.62
C SER A 501 -14.43 -10.16 14.31
N ASN A 502 -14.79 -11.38 13.90
CA ASN A 502 -14.21 -12.61 14.43
C ASN A 502 -12.73 -12.77 14.03
N VAL A 503 -12.40 -12.48 12.77
CA VAL A 503 -11.00 -12.54 12.27
C VAL A 503 -10.11 -11.50 12.95
N ALA A 504 -10.57 -10.26 13.09
CA ALA A 504 -9.76 -9.20 13.71
C ALA A 504 -9.51 -9.46 15.21
N ARG A 505 -10.49 -10.04 15.93
CA ARG A 505 -10.38 -10.37 17.35
C ARG A 505 -9.66 -11.70 17.63
N HIS A 506 -9.37 -12.49 16.59
CA HIS A 506 -8.69 -13.76 16.77
C HIS A 506 -7.22 -13.55 17.16
N ASN A 507 -6.89 -13.87 18.42
CA ASN A 507 -5.52 -13.89 18.90
C ASN A 507 -4.84 -15.22 18.55
N ALA A 508 -3.79 -15.14 17.73
CA ALA A 508 -2.93 -16.28 17.41
C ALA A 508 -2.19 -16.82 18.64
N ASP A 509 -1.92 -15.94 19.62
CA ASP A 509 -1.29 -16.30 20.89
C ASP A 509 -2.34 -16.26 22.01
N PRO A 510 -2.80 -17.42 22.51
CA PRO A 510 -3.77 -17.47 23.61
C PRO A 510 -3.22 -16.93 24.93
N LEU A 511 -1.89 -16.80 25.07
CA LEU A 511 -1.24 -16.24 26.26
C LEU A 511 -1.11 -14.71 26.19
N ALA A 512 -1.31 -14.13 25.00
CA ALA A 512 -1.24 -12.68 24.83
C ALA A 512 -2.45 -12.02 25.52
N SER A 513 -2.17 -11.19 26.52
CA SER A 513 -3.20 -10.52 27.31
C SER A 513 -3.89 -9.38 26.56
N ASP A 514 -3.38 -8.98 25.39
CA ASP A 514 -3.93 -7.89 24.58
C ASP A 514 -5.13 -8.39 23.76
N LYS A 515 -6.33 -7.93 24.13
CA LYS A 515 -7.57 -8.21 23.36
C LYS A 515 -7.76 -7.22 22.20
N VAL A 516 -6.67 -6.70 21.63
CA VAL A 516 -6.74 -5.66 20.59
C VAL A 516 -7.08 -6.31 19.26
N SER A 517 -8.10 -5.76 18.57
CA SER A 517 -8.48 -6.27 17.25
C SER A 517 -7.45 -5.82 16.21
N ARG A 518 -6.98 -6.71 15.35
CA ARG A 518 -5.84 -6.44 14.43
C ARG A 518 -6.31 -6.29 13.00
N VAL A 519 -6.05 -5.14 12.38
CA VAL A 519 -6.36 -4.91 10.95
C VAL A 519 -5.55 -5.84 10.05
N ALA A 520 -4.29 -6.10 10.40
CA ALA A 520 -3.42 -7.01 9.65
C ALA A 520 -4.00 -8.44 9.50
N SER A 521 -4.75 -8.92 10.50
CA SER A 521 -5.43 -10.23 10.44
C SER A 521 -6.48 -10.28 9.32
N LEU A 522 -7.19 -9.17 9.08
CA LEU A 522 -8.20 -9.06 8.02
C LEU A 522 -7.57 -9.21 6.64
N LEU A 523 -6.48 -8.46 6.40
CA LEU A 523 -5.75 -8.48 5.13
C LEU A 523 -5.11 -9.86 4.91
N THR A 524 -4.51 -10.45 5.94
CA THR A 524 -3.92 -11.79 5.86
C THR A 524 -4.96 -12.85 5.50
N MET A 525 -6.14 -12.82 6.12
CA MET A 525 -7.25 -13.73 5.79
C MET A 525 -7.71 -13.55 4.34
N ARG A 526 -7.92 -12.30 3.92
CA ARG A 526 -8.35 -11.98 2.55
C ARG A 526 -7.36 -12.49 1.51
N ASP A 527 -6.08 -12.18 1.71
CA ASP A 527 -5.00 -12.58 0.81
C ASP A 527 -4.89 -14.10 0.71
N PHE A 528 -5.00 -14.78 1.85
CA PHE A 528 -5.05 -16.24 1.89
C PHE A 528 -6.23 -16.79 1.06
N LEU A 529 -7.42 -16.21 1.18
CA LEU A 529 -8.60 -16.65 0.41
C LEU A 529 -8.43 -16.41 -1.10
N PHE A 530 -7.86 -15.28 -1.52
CA PHE A 530 -7.51 -15.05 -2.93
C PHE A 530 -6.52 -16.10 -3.45
N GLN A 531 -5.50 -16.48 -2.66
CA GLN A 531 -4.54 -17.54 -3.01
C GLN A 531 -5.19 -18.91 -3.13
N ARG A 532 -6.28 -19.15 -2.39
CA ARG A 532 -7.10 -20.38 -2.48
C ARG A 532 -8.13 -20.34 -3.62
N GLY A 533 -8.16 -19.28 -4.43
CA GLY A 533 -9.05 -19.15 -5.58
C GLY A 533 -10.47 -18.68 -5.22
N PHE A 534 -10.67 -18.14 -4.02
CA PHE A 534 -11.92 -17.47 -3.68
C PHE A 534 -11.94 -16.08 -4.28
N PHE A 535 -13.06 -15.72 -4.91
CA PHE A 535 -13.32 -14.38 -5.41
C PHE A 535 -14.82 -14.25 -5.79
N PRO A 536 -15.54 -13.19 -5.34
CA PRO A 536 -15.08 -12.11 -4.46
C PRO A 536 -14.91 -12.58 -3.00
N VAL A 537 -14.14 -11.82 -2.21
CA VAL A 537 -13.94 -12.07 -0.76
C VAL A 537 -14.45 -10.87 0.02
N VAL A 538 -15.69 -10.95 0.49
CA VAL A 538 -16.38 -9.85 1.15
C VAL A 538 -16.15 -9.93 2.66
N LEU A 539 -15.44 -8.96 3.22
CA LEU A 539 -15.24 -8.83 4.66
C LEU A 539 -16.39 -8.03 5.28
N ILE A 540 -17.18 -8.64 6.17
CA ILE A 540 -18.29 -7.96 6.86
C ILE A 540 -17.95 -7.82 8.34
N ALA A 541 -17.97 -6.59 8.84
CA ALA A 541 -17.67 -6.23 10.21
C ALA A 541 -18.91 -5.71 10.95
N ASP A 542 -18.92 -5.92 12.27
CA ASP A 542 -19.82 -5.18 13.15
C ASP A 542 -19.40 -3.69 13.17
N ALA A 543 -20.38 -2.79 13.16
CA ALA A 543 -20.20 -1.36 13.30
C ALA A 543 -19.34 -0.94 14.51
N THR A 544 -19.24 -1.78 15.55
CA THR A 544 -18.39 -1.51 16.73
C THR A 544 -16.89 -1.71 16.48
N LEU A 545 -16.49 -2.49 15.46
CA LEU A 545 -15.10 -2.89 15.24
C LEU A 545 -14.16 -1.68 15.04
N ARG A 546 -14.64 -0.62 14.36
CA ARG A 546 -13.86 0.62 14.10
C ARG A 546 -13.28 1.30 15.34
N PHE A 547 -13.82 1.02 16.52
CA PHE A 547 -13.39 1.60 17.79
C PHE A 547 -12.43 0.69 18.58
N GLN A 548 -12.25 -0.55 18.14
CA GLN A 548 -11.51 -1.62 18.85
C GLN A 548 -10.25 -2.09 18.10
N VAL A 549 -10.00 -1.54 16.91
CA VAL A 549 -8.83 -1.88 16.08
C VAL A 549 -7.56 -1.16 16.54
N ASP A 550 -6.42 -1.82 16.31
CA ASP A 550 -5.08 -1.30 16.52
C ASP A 550 -4.76 -0.06 15.67
N SER A 551 -5.07 -0.08 14.37
CA SER A 551 -4.96 1.10 13.49
C SER A 551 -6.31 1.53 12.95
N LYS A 552 -6.88 2.57 13.58
CA LYS A 552 -8.16 3.17 13.15
C LYS A 552 -8.07 3.79 11.76
N ALA A 553 -6.96 4.45 11.43
CA ALA A 553 -6.78 5.12 10.15
C ALA A 553 -6.78 4.09 9.00
N GLU A 554 -6.05 2.99 9.17
CA GLU A 554 -6.00 1.91 8.19
C GLU A 554 -7.37 1.25 8.01
N TYR A 555 -8.05 0.92 9.11
CA TYR A 555 -9.40 0.34 9.04
C TYR A 555 -10.40 1.25 8.31
N LEU A 556 -10.38 2.56 8.59
CA LEU A 556 -11.22 3.53 7.87
C LEU A 556 -10.86 3.62 6.37
N SER A 557 -9.59 3.44 6.01
CA SER A 557 -9.16 3.34 4.61
C SER A 557 -9.74 2.09 3.94
N LEU A 558 -9.78 0.95 4.62
CA LEU A 558 -10.41 -0.28 4.11
C LEU A 558 -11.92 -0.10 3.87
N LEU A 559 -12.61 0.63 4.75
CA LEU A 559 -14.01 0.99 4.55
C LEU A 559 -14.20 1.92 3.35
N ALA A 560 -13.38 2.96 3.22
CA ALA A 560 -13.45 3.90 2.11
C ALA A 560 -13.21 3.22 0.74
N ARG A 561 -12.39 2.17 0.72
CA ARG A 561 -12.11 1.34 -0.47
C ARG A 561 -13.12 0.23 -0.71
N ASN A 562 -14.15 0.09 0.15
CA ASN A 562 -15.11 -1.01 0.15
C ASN A 562 -14.49 -2.41 0.28
N ILE A 563 -13.30 -2.53 0.88
CA ILE A 563 -12.67 -3.82 1.18
C ILE A 563 -13.35 -4.46 2.39
N VAL A 564 -13.69 -3.64 3.38
CA VAL A 564 -14.50 -4.02 4.54
C VAL A 564 -15.85 -3.34 4.40
N ARG A 565 -16.94 -4.06 4.72
CA ARG A 565 -18.30 -3.53 4.83
C ARG A 565 -18.72 -3.60 6.28
N GLU A 566 -19.21 -2.50 6.83
CA GLU A 566 -19.84 -2.51 8.15
C GLU A 566 -21.33 -2.81 8.03
N THR A 567 -21.85 -3.54 8.99
CA THR A 567 -23.28 -3.69 9.17
C THR A 567 -23.91 -2.36 9.56
N ALA A 568 -25.18 -2.19 9.22
CA ALA A 568 -25.91 -1.00 9.63
C ALA A 568 -26.01 -0.95 11.18
N PRO A 569 -26.00 0.25 11.79
CA PRO A 569 -26.20 0.37 13.23
C PRO A 569 -27.49 -0.34 13.67
N ASN A 570 -27.46 -0.99 14.83
CA ASN A 570 -28.56 -1.77 15.39
C ASN A 570 -29.00 -2.99 14.55
N THR A 571 -28.20 -3.41 13.56
CA THR A 571 -28.42 -4.66 12.82
C THR A 571 -27.44 -5.71 13.33
N SER A 572 -27.91 -6.93 13.57
CA SER A 572 -27.01 -8.02 13.95
C SER A 572 -26.05 -8.35 12.81
N ALA A 573 -24.75 -8.40 13.13
CA ALA A 573 -23.72 -8.76 12.16
C ALA A 573 -23.93 -10.19 11.63
N ASP A 574 -24.26 -11.12 12.53
CA ASP A 574 -24.54 -12.51 12.21
C ASP A 574 -25.68 -12.68 11.20
N GLU A 575 -26.76 -11.91 11.36
CA GLU A 575 -27.89 -11.91 10.43
C GLU A 575 -27.42 -11.55 9.02
N THR A 576 -26.63 -10.49 8.94
CA THR A 576 -26.11 -9.95 7.70
C THR A 576 -25.15 -10.95 7.04
N LEU A 577 -24.28 -11.58 7.83
CA LEU A 577 -23.34 -12.60 7.39
C LEU A 577 -24.08 -13.81 6.78
N LEU A 578 -25.03 -14.40 7.52
CA LEU A 578 -25.79 -15.56 7.07
C LEU A 578 -26.65 -15.24 5.84
N LYS A 579 -27.26 -14.06 5.81
CA LYS A 579 -28.05 -13.59 4.68
C LYS A 579 -27.18 -13.40 3.43
N GLU A 580 -26.08 -12.65 3.52
CA GLU A 580 -25.19 -12.39 2.38
C GLU A 580 -24.53 -13.68 1.88
N ALA A 581 -24.19 -14.61 2.77
CA ALA A 581 -23.66 -15.91 2.38
C ALA A 581 -24.70 -16.72 1.59
N ARG A 582 -25.95 -16.75 2.04
CA ARG A 582 -27.04 -17.45 1.33
C ARG A 582 -27.39 -16.80 -0.01
N ASP A 583 -27.56 -15.48 -0.02
CA ASP A 583 -28.00 -14.73 -1.20
C ASP A 583 -26.98 -14.83 -2.35
N ARG A 584 -25.70 -15.07 -2.03
CA ARG A 584 -24.60 -15.20 -3.00
C ARG A 584 -24.12 -16.64 -3.23
N ASP A 585 -24.73 -17.62 -2.58
CA ASP A 585 -24.23 -19.02 -2.57
C ASP A 585 -22.73 -19.07 -2.21
N ALA A 586 -22.37 -18.34 -1.16
CA ALA A 586 -21.00 -18.10 -0.76
C ALA A 586 -20.63 -18.89 0.49
N THR A 587 -19.36 -19.25 0.57
CA THR A 587 -18.75 -19.90 1.73
C THR A 587 -18.58 -18.88 2.86
N LEU A 588 -19.06 -19.19 4.06
CA LEU A 588 -18.90 -18.34 5.24
C LEU A 588 -17.64 -18.74 6.04
N VAL A 589 -16.78 -17.77 6.34
CA VAL A 589 -15.56 -17.96 7.15
C VAL A 589 -15.74 -17.26 8.51
N SER A 590 -15.94 -18.06 9.57
CA SER A 590 -16.03 -17.59 10.96
C SER A 590 -15.78 -18.73 11.95
N ASN A 591 -15.15 -18.42 13.09
CA ASN A 591 -15.07 -19.34 14.23
C ASN A 591 -16.29 -19.28 15.16
N ASP A 592 -17.22 -18.34 14.93
CA ASP A 592 -18.47 -18.30 15.68
C ASP A 592 -19.35 -19.52 15.34
N ARG A 593 -20.01 -20.08 16.34
CA ARG A 593 -20.96 -21.19 16.16
C ARG A 593 -22.31 -20.72 15.63
N PHE A 594 -22.65 -19.44 15.80
CA PHE A 594 -23.99 -18.88 15.52
C PHE A 594 -25.08 -19.63 16.30
N ALA A 595 -24.84 -19.92 17.58
CA ALA A 595 -25.72 -20.76 18.40
C ALA A 595 -27.10 -20.16 18.64
N ASP A 596 -27.21 -18.83 18.59
CA ASP A 596 -28.46 -18.09 18.79
C ASP A 596 -29.34 -18.01 17.52
N TRP A 597 -28.86 -18.56 16.40
CA TRP A 597 -29.52 -18.51 15.10
C TRP A 597 -30.25 -19.81 14.75
N ASP A 598 -31.24 -19.71 13.86
CA ASP A 598 -31.97 -20.87 13.34
C ASP A 598 -30.99 -21.91 12.75
N ALA A 599 -30.99 -23.10 13.33
CA ALA A 599 -30.10 -24.19 12.93
C ALA A 599 -30.26 -24.57 11.45
N ASP A 600 -31.46 -24.45 10.89
CA ASP A 600 -31.71 -24.74 9.47
C ASP A 600 -31.16 -23.64 8.57
N ALA A 601 -31.24 -22.38 9.01
CA ALA A 601 -30.64 -21.24 8.31
C ALA A 601 -29.11 -21.38 8.23
N VAL A 602 -28.50 -21.86 9.30
CA VAL A 602 -27.05 -22.07 9.43
C VAL A 602 -26.57 -23.28 8.60
N ARG A 603 -27.30 -24.41 8.63
CA ARG A 603 -26.94 -25.65 7.90
C ARG A 603 -26.94 -25.51 6.39
N ARG A 604 -27.64 -24.52 5.83
CA ARG A 604 -27.70 -24.27 4.37
C ARG A 604 -26.50 -23.51 3.82
N VAL A 605 -25.61 -23.01 4.68
CA VAL A 605 -24.44 -22.24 4.29
C VAL A 605 -23.19 -23.10 4.51
N GLU A 606 -22.35 -23.25 3.47
CA GLU A 606 -21.04 -23.89 3.62
C GLU A 606 -20.17 -23.03 4.53
N ARG A 607 -19.57 -23.62 5.57
CA ARG A 607 -18.85 -22.90 6.61
C ARG A 607 -17.44 -23.45 6.82
N PHE A 608 -16.49 -22.54 7.00
CA PHE A 608 -15.16 -22.86 7.51
C PHE A 608 -14.84 -22.03 8.75
N GLY A 609 -14.31 -22.69 9.76
CA GLY A 609 -13.52 -22.05 10.79
C GLY A 609 -12.12 -21.73 10.26
N PHE A 610 -11.32 -21.08 11.09
CA PHE A 610 -9.95 -20.76 10.74
C PHE A 610 -9.02 -20.73 11.95
N ALA A 611 -7.73 -20.91 11.69
CA ALA A 611 -6.66 -20.62 12.64
C ALA A 611 -5.71 -19.59 12.01
N LEU A 612 -5.49 -18.47 12.69
CA LEU A 612 -4.44 -17.52 12.36
C LEU A 612 -3.19 -17.86 13.17
N THR A 613 -2.07 -18.05 12.49
CA THR A 613 -0.75 -18.28 13.07
C THR A 613 0.21 -17.21 12.57
N PRO A 614 1.36 -16.98 13.24
CA PRO A 614 2.40 -16.10 12.70
C PRO A 614 2.91 -16.53 11.31
N THR A 615 2.75 -17.82 10.97
CA THR A 615 3.17 -18.41 9.69
C THR A 615 2.11 -18.35 8.60
N GLY A 616 0.86 -17.96 8.92
CA GLY A 616 -0.22 -17.87 7.94
C GLY A 616 -1.58 -18.33 8.47
N VAL A 617 -2.49 -18.62 7.54
CA VAL A 617 -3.88 -18.99 7.82
C VAL A 617 -4.14 -20.45 7.44
N ALA A 618 -4.92 -21.15 8.24
CA ALA A 618 -5.50 -22.45 7.90
C ALA A 618 -7.02 -22.39 8.01
N LEU A 619 -7.75 -23.01 7.07
CA LEU A 619 -9.20 -23.20 7.16
C LEU A 619 -9.49 -24.55 7.80
N LEU A 620 -10.50 -24.56 8.67
CA LEU A 620 -10.97 -25.74 9.40
C LEU A 620 -12.39 -26.02 8.95
N GLN A 621 -12.66 -27.21 8.41
CA GLN A 621 -14.02 -27.59 8.07
C GLN A 621 -14.83 -27.77 9.37
N GLN A 622 -15.99 -27.09 9.46
CA GLN A 622 -16.85 -27.07 10.65
C GLN A 622 -18.01 -28.06 10.56
#